data_AF-A0A8T6L3I9-F1
#
_entry.id   AF-A0A8T6L3I9-F1
#
_cell.length_a   1.000
_cell.length_b   1.000
_cell.length_c   1.000
_cell.angle_alpha   90.00
_cell.angle_beta   90.00
_cell.angle_gamma   90.00
#
_symmetry.space_group_name_H-M   'P 1'
#
loop_
_entity.id
_entity.type
_entity.pdbx_description
1 polymer ?
#
loop_
_entity_poly.entity_id
_entity_poly.type
_entity_poly.pdbx_seq_one_letter_code
_entity_poly.pdbx_strand_id
1 'polypeptide(L)'
;MEQELLNQLRDIHLPQAPVWWPPAPGWWVLAALALCLLAWGAARLWRRWRRFRPARTARQLHRGLTLELLDQSITPMAWLHRTNEVLKRLAVHGLGHREMIRAWGDDWLRYLDGRYGEPAFSKGAGRSLGQARFRRTAEVDVQALDGLIGRLLDRECRRFWRFSLPPTSRRDDAAKQPAGGPP
;
A
#
# COMPACT_ATOMS: atom_id res chain seq x y z
N MET A 1 -27.62 83.43 12.57
CA MET A 1 -27.70 82.47 13.68
C MET A 1 -28.19 81.08 13.24
N GLU A 2 -29.09 80.94 12.24
CA GLU A 2 -29.50 79.61 11.71
C GLU A 2 -28.41 78.87 10.90
N GLN A 3 -27.49 79.60 10.25
CA GLN A 3 -26.39 79.02 9.45
C GLN A 3 -25.35 78.29 10.31
N GLU A 4 -25.25 78.63 11.59
CA GLU A 4 -24.25 78.08 12.52
C GLU A 4 -24.70 76.74 13.13
N LEU A 5 -26.03 76.55 13.24
CA LEU A 5 -26.66 75.29 13.65
C LEU A 5 -26.58 74.22 12.56
N LEU A 6 -26.58 74.62 11.28
CA LEU A 6 -26.42 73.69 10.15
C LEU A 6 -24.97 73.19 10.03
N ASN A 7 -23.99 73.99 10.43
CA ASN A 7 -22.57 73.61 10.40
C ASN A 7 -22.20 72.63 11.55
N GLN A 8 -23.02 72.57 12.61
CA GLN A 8 -22.91 71.57 13.69
C GLN A 8 -23.64 70.25 13.37
N LEU A 9 -24.44 70.22 12.30
CA LEU A 9 -25.05 68.99 11.83
C LEU A 9 -24.04 68.24 10.96
N ARG A 10 -23.32 67.34 11.65
CA ARG A 10 -22.95 66.04 11.08
C ARG A 10 -21.64 66.02 10.30
N ASP A 11 -20.63 66.59 10.94
CA ASP A 11 -19.31 65.97 11.02
C ASP A 11 -19.40 64.62 11.79
N ILE A 12 -20.30 63.71 11.38
CA ILE A 12 -20.25 62.32 11.81
C ILE A 12 -19.06 61.74 11.07
N HIS A 13 -17.92 61.80 11.73
CA HIS A 13 -16.84 60.88 11.50
C HIS A 13 -17.45 59.49 11.70
N LEU A 14 -17.84 58.83 10.60
CA LEU A 14 -18.04 57.39 10.64
C LEU A 14 -16.73 56.84 11.21
N PRO A 15 -16.74 56.05 12.30
CA PRO A 15 -15.53 55.35 12.68
C PRO A 15 -15.12 54.58 11.42
N GLN A 16 -13.95 54.94 10.90
CA GLN A 16 -13.33 54.31 9.76
C GLN A 16 -13.59 52.82 9.94
N ALA A 17 -14.36 52.23 9.02
CA ALA A 17 -14.88 50.87 9.14
C ALA A 17 -13.80 50.01 9.78
N PRO A 18 -14.06 49.36 10.94
CA PRO A 18 -13.00 48.78 11.76
C PRO A 18 -12.11 47.99 10.83
N VAL A 19 -10.91 48.53 10.61
CA VAL A 19 -9.91 48.02 9.68
C VAL A 19 -9.80 46.57 10.03
N TRP A 20 -10.42 45.74 9.19
CA TRP A 20 -10.65 44.32 9.34
C TRP A 20 -9.81 43.74 10.50
N TRP A 21 -10.46 43.57 11.64
CA TRP A 21 -9.81 43.21 12.89
C TRP A 21 -8.76 42.12 12.64
N PRO A 22 -7.51 42.24 13.14
CA PRO A 22 -6.57 41.14 13.03
C PRO A 22 -7.27 39.97 13.70
N PRO A 23 -7.58 38.87 12.98
CA PRO A 23 -8.28 37.75 13.59
C PRO A 23 -7.48 37.41 14.84
N ALA A 24 -8.11 37.58 16.01
CA ALA A 24 -7.43 37.57 17.30
C ALA A 24 -6.35 36.48 17.30
N PRO A 25 -5.12 36.73 17.79
CA PRO A 25 -3.94 35.87 17.55
C PRO A 25 -4.16 34.36 17.81
N GLY A 26 -5.19 33.98 18.59
CA GLY A 26 -5.67 32.61 18.73
C GLY A 26 -6.11 31.89 17.45
N TRP A 27 -6.57 32.59 16.40
CA TRP A 27 -6.88 31.95 15.10
C TRP A 27 -5.62 31.46 14.38
N TRP A 28 -4.51 32.18 14.52
CA TRP A 28 -3.22 31.73 14.00
C TRP A 28 -2.74 30.49 14.73
N VAL A 29 -2.98 30.41 16.05
CA VAL A 29 -2.71 29.19 16.83
C VAL A 29 -3.61 28.04 16.36
N LEU A 30 -4.90 28.28 16.12
CA LEU A 30 -5.83 27.27 15.61
C LEU A 30 -5.43 26.79 14.20
N ALA A 31 -5.06 27.72 13.31
CA ALA A 31 -4.61 27.43 11.96
C ALA A 31 -3.28 26.66 11.96
N ALA A 32 -2.33 27.05 12.82
CA ALA A 32 -1.07 26.33 12.99
C ALA A 32 -1.31 24.91 13.53
N LEU A 33 -2.19 24.75 14.52
CA LEU A 33 -2.55 23.44 15.06
C LEU A 33 -3.22 22.56 14.00
N ALA A 34 -4.16 23.12 13.23
CA ALA A 34 -4.82 22.43 12.13
C ALA A 34 -3.80 22.01 11.05
N LEU A 35 -2.86 22.89 10.70
CA LEU A 35 -1.80 22.58 9.74
C LEU A 35 -0.87 21.48 10.26
N CYS A 36 -0.50 21.50 11.54
CA CYS A 36 0.30 20.42 12.16
C CYS A 36 -0.45 19.08 12.13
N LEU A 37 -1.75 19.06 12.44
CA LEU A 37 -2.58 17.85 12.37
C LEU A 37 -2.68 17.33 10.92
N LEU A 38 -2.90 18.22 9.96
CA LEU A 38 -2.91 17.90 8.54
C LEU A 38 -1.56 17.35 8.07
N ALA A 39 -0.46 18.01 8.42
CA ALA A 39 0.89 17.56 8.07
C ALA A 39 1.22 16.21 8.72
N TRP A 40 0.81 15.98 9.97
CA TRP A 40 0.99 14.71 10.66
C TRP A 40 0.15 13.59 10.03
N GLY A 41 -1.11 13.87 9.71
CA GLY A 41 -2.02 12.97 9.01
C GLY A 41 -1.48 12.61 7.63
N ALA A 42 -1.07 13.62 6.84
CA ALA A 42 -0.47 13.46 5.53
C ALA A 42 0.85 12.68 5.60
N ALA A 43 1.73 12.95 6.57
CA ALA A 43 2.97 12.21 6.76
C ALA A 43 2.72 10.74 7.12
N ARG A 44 1.74 10.45 7.98
CA ARG A 44 1.34 9.06 8.29
C ARG A 44 0.75 8.37 7.08
N LEU A 45 -0.13 9.04 6.36
CA LEU A 45 -0.73 8.52 5.14
C LEU A 45 0.35 8.26 4.10
N TRP A 46 1.28 9.18 3.90
CA TRP A 46 2.36 9.05 2.92
C TRP A 46 3.35 7.94 3.28
N ARG A 47 3.70 7.78 4.56
CA ARG A 47 4.50 6.64 5.05
C ARG A 47 3.78 5.32 4.85
N ARG A 48 2.45 5.28 5.02
CA ARG A 48 1.63 4.10 4.68
C ARG A 48 1.58 3.87 3.18
N TRP A 49 1.45 4.92 2.38
CA TRP A 49 1.37 4.85 0.92
C TRP A 49 2.66 4.37 0.27
N ARG A 50 3.82 4.79 0.80
CA ARG A 50 5.12 4.26 0.40
C ARG A 50 5.25 2.75 0.64
N ARG A 51 4.48 2.16 1.56
CA ARG A 51 4.43 0.70 1.76
C ARG A 51 3.53 -0.05 0.78
N PHE A 52 2.74 0.63 -0.07
CA PHE A 52 1.84 -0.02 -1.05
C PHE A 52 2.49 -0.35 -2.39
N ARG A 53 3.43 0.47 -2.88
CA ARG A 53 4.13 0.23 -4.15
C ARG A 53 4.85 -1.13 -4.25
N PRO A 54 5.60 -1.60 -3.24
CA PRO A 54 6.51 -2.73 -3.43
C PRO A 54 5.79 -4.07 -3.63
N ALA A 55 4.66 -4.32 -2.97
CA ALA A 55 3.90 -5.57 -3.14
C ALA A 55 3.27 -5.69 -4.52
N ARG A 56 2.72 -4.58 -5.04
CA ARG A 56 2.15 -4.53 -6.40
C ARG A 56 3.22 -4.71 -7.46
N THR A 57 4.36 -4.04 -7.32
CA THR A 57 5.51 -4.20 -8.22
C THR A 57 6.04 -5.63 -8.19
N ALA A 58 6.17 -6.25 -7.01
CA ALA A 58 6.60 -7.64 -6.89
C ALA A 58 5.65 -8.61 -7.61
N ARG A 59 4.34 -8.40 -7.52
CA ARG A 59 3.34 -9.19 -8.25
C ARG A 59 3.45 -9.04 -9.76
N GLN A 60 3.66 -7.82 -10.26
CA GLN A 60 3.82 -7.56 -11.69
C GLN A 60 5.10 -8.20 -12.22
N LEU A 61 6.21 -8.08 -11.49
CA LEU A 61 7.48 -8.72 -11.86
C LEU A 61 7.35 -10.23 -11.86
N HIS A 62 6.75 -10.83 -10.83
CA HIS A 62 6.54 -12.28 -10.78
C HIS A 62 5.71 -12.78 -11.96
N ARG A 63 4.61 -12.10 -12.31
CA ARG A 63 3.81 -12.44 -13.49
C ARG A 63 4.62 -12.36 -14.79
N GLY A 64 5.45 -11.33 -14.95
CA GLY A 64 6.35 -11.21 -16.09
C GLY A 64 7.30 -12.39 -16.21
N LEU A 65 7.92 -12.80 -15.09
CA LEU A 65 8.81 -13.96 -15.05
C LEU A 65 8.07 -15.26 -15.40
N THR A 66 6.84 -15.45 -14.94
CA THR A 66 6.05 -16.65 -15.27
C THR A 66 5.69 -16.68 -16.76
N LEU A 67 5.40 -15.53 -17.38
CA LEU A 67 5.20 -15.44 -18.84
C LEU A 67 6.49 -15.76 -19.60
N GLU A 68 7.63 -15.21 -19.17
CA GLU A 68 8.95 -15.53 -19.74
C GLU A 68 9.25 -17.03 -19.69
N LEU A 69 8.85 -17.71 -18.61
CA LEU A 69 9.02 -19.15 -18.46
C LEU A 69 8.11 -19.95 -19.39
N LEU A 70 6.85 -19.52 -19.55
CA LEU A 70 5.90 -20.14 -20.48
C LEU A 70 6.34 -20.00 -21.95
N ASP A 71 6.96 -18.87 -22.29
CA ASP A 71 7.56 -18.60 -23.60
C ASP A 71 8.93 -19.30 -23.78
N GLN A 72 9.36 -20.10 -22.80
CA GLN A 72 10.66 -20.80 -22.79
C GLN A 72 11.88 -19.87 -22.92
N SER A 73 11.71 -18.56 -22.73
CA SER A 73 12.78 -17.56 -22.79
C SER A 73 13.76 -17.66 -21.62
N ILE A 74 13.34 -18.27 -20.50
CA ILE A 74 14.17 -18.50 -19.32
C ILE A 74 14.04 -19.94 -18.83
N THR A 75 15.09 -20.46 -18.20
CA THR A 75 15.05 -21.79 -17.58
C THR A 75 14.27 -21.77 -16.26
N PRO A 76 13.70 -22.91 -15.83
CA PRO A 76 13.03 -23.03 -14.53
C PRO A 76 13.91 -22.58 -13.35
N MET A 77 15.22 -22.85 -13.43
CA MET A 77 16.19 -22.42 -12.42
C MET A 77 16.38 -20.90 -12.44
N ALA A 78 16.50 -20.28 -13.63
CA ALA A 78 16.59 -18.83 -13.75
C ALA A 78 15.32 -18.13 -13.22
N TRP A 79 14.14 -18.69 -13.51
CA TRP A 79 12.86 -18.23 -12.96
C TRP A 79 12.83 -18.30 -11.43
N LEU A 80 13.29 -19.41 -10.83
CA LEU A 80 13.37 -19.60 -9.38
C LEU A 80 14.28 -18.53 -8.73
N HIS A 81 15.47 -18.29 -9.31
CA HIS A 81 16.40 -17.28 -8.81
C HIS A 81 15.81 -15.88 -8.87
N ARG A 82 15.28 -15.46 -10.03
CA ARG A 82 14.69 -14.12 -10.20
C ARG A 82 13.46 -13.92 -9.31
N THR A 83 12.62 -14.93 -9.17
CA THR A 83 11.45 -14.86 -8.30
C THR A 83 11.86 -14.72 -6.83
N ASN A 84 12.89 -15.45 -6.38
CA ASN A 84 13.42 -15.30 -5.03
C ASN A 84 14.01 -13.91 -4.78
N GLU A 85 14.70 -13.31 -5.77
CA GLU A 85 15.18 -11.93 -5.67
C GLU A 85 14.04 -10.92 -5.53
N VAL A 86 12.96 -11.10 -6.27
CA VAL A 86 11.75 -10.27 -6.15
C VAL A 86 11.17 -10.36 -4.74
N LEU A 87 11.05 -11.57 -4.18
CA LEU A 87 10.56 -11.77 -2.82
C LEU A 87 11.49 -11.17 -1.76
N LYS A 88 12.82 -11.35 -1.90
CA LYS A 88 13.80 -10.72 -0.99
C LYS A 88 13.74 -9.20 -1.06
N ARG A 89 13.67 -8.62 -2.27
CA ARG A 89 13.52 -7.17 -2.46
C ARG A 89 12.23 -6.66 -1.82
N LEU A 90 11.13 -7.41 -1.95
CA LEU A 90 9.87 -7.12 -1.28
C LEU A 90 10.01 -7.15 0.25
N ALA A 91 10.69 -8.15 0.82
CA ALA A 91 10.90 -8.24 2.27
C ALA A 91 11.76 -7.09 2.82
N VAL A 92 12.88 -6.79 2.17
CA VAL A 92 13.84 -5.77 2.63
C VAL A 92 13.32 -4.37 2.38
N HIS A 93 13.00 -4.03 1.13
CA HIS A 93 12.62 -2.68 0.75
C HIS A 93 11.14 -2.42 0.93
N GLY A 94 10.31 -3.45 0.72
CA GLY A 94 8.86 -3.28 0.76
C GLY A 94 8.26 -3.38 2.15
N LEU A 95 8.71 -4.38 2.91
CA LEU A 95 8.23 -4.65 4.26
C LEU A 95 9.14 -4.03 5.33
N GLY A 96 10.31 -3.50 4.95
CA GLY A 96 11.23 -2.82 5.86
C GLY A 96 12.00 -3.76 6.79
N HIS A 97 12.01 -5.08 6.53
CA HIS A 97 12.68 -6.06 7.38
C HIS A 97 14.14 -6.18 6.93
N ARG A 98 14.97 -5.18 7.27
CA ARG A 98 16.40 -5.15 6.90
C ARG A 98 17.18 -6.37 7.41
N GLU A 99 16.72 -6.99 8.50
CA GLU A 99 17.29 -8.23 9.05
C GLU A 99 17.24 -9.39 8.04
N MET A 100 16.26 -9.37 7.11
CA MET A 100 16.12 -10.39 6.07
C MET A 100 17.19 -10.31 4.97
N ILE A 101 18.03 -9.27 4.96
CA ILE A 101 19.22 -9.20 4.08
C ILE A 101 20.15 -10.38 4.37
N ARG A 102 20.28 -10.75 5.66
CA ARG A 102 21.14 -11.84 6.13
C ARG A 102 20.41 -13.18 6.22
N ALA A 103 19.10 -13.23 6.01
CA ALA A 103 18.35 -14.47 6.04
C ALA A 103 18.59 -15.27 4.75
N TRP A 104 19.03 -16.52 4.90
CA TRP A 104 19.27 -17.46 3.81
C TRP A 104 18.73 -18.83 4.18
N GLY A 105 18.44 -19.66 3.18
CA GLY A 105 17.99 -21.04 3.41
C GLY A 105 16.74 -21.11 4.28
N ASP A 106 16.82 -21.82 5.40
CA ASP A 106 15.67 -22.14 6.25
C ASP A 106 15.15 -20.96 7.06
N ASP A 107 16.01 -20.00 7.42
CA ASP A 107 15.57 -18.74 8.07
C ASP A 107 14.65 -17.94 7.15
N TRP A 108 14.99 -17.92 5.85
CA TRP A 108 14.19 -17.26 4.84
C TRP A 108 12.84 -17.98 4.63
N LEU A 109 12.84 -19.31 4.58
CA LEU A 109 11.60 -20.08 4.45
C LEU A 109 10.69 -19.91 5.66
N ARG A 110 11.23 -19.93 6.89
CA ARG A 110 10.47 -19.67 8.12
C ARG A 110 9.85 -18.27 8.14
N TYR A 111 10.56 -17.27 7.64
CA TYR A 111 10.01 -15.93 7.51
C TYR A 111 8.80 -15.91 6.56
N LEU A 112 8.90 -16.58 5.40
CA LEU A 112 7.80 -16.69 4.45
C LEU A 112 6.61 -17.46 5.03
N ASP A 113 6.86 -18.54 5.78
CA ASP A 113 5.83 -19.31 6.48
C ASP A 113 5.09 -18.47 7.52
N GLY A 114 5.80 -17.63 8.28
CA GLY A 114 5.19 -16.71 9.24
C GLY A 114 4.26 -15.68 8.57
N ARG A 115 4.51 -15.33 7.30
CA ARG A 115 3.64 -14.45 6.50
C ARG A 115 2.49 -15.19 5.84
N TYR A 116 2.77 -16.40 5.36
CA TYR A 116 1.78 -17.26 4.74
C TYR A 116 0.81 -17.85 5.77
N GLY A 117 1.22 -18.01 7.03
CA GLY A 117 0.41 -18.55 8.13
C GLY A 117 0.45 -20.08 8.24
N GLU A 118 1.16 -20.76 7.35
CA GLU A 118 1.32 -22.22 7.32
C GLU A 118 2.73 -22.58 6.82
N PRO A 119 3.29 -23.75 7.18
CA PRO A 119 4.63 -24.18 6.80
C PRO A 119 4.75 -24.63 5.33
N ALA A 120 4.20 -23.86 4.40
CA ALA A 120 4.14 -24.20 2.98
C ALA A 120 5.48 -23.99 2.24
N PHE A 121 6.34 -23.10 2.77
CA PHE A 121 7.67 -22.82 2.26
C PHE A 121 8.75 -23.70 2.90
N SER A 122 8.67 -23.97 4.21
CA SER A 122 9.64 -24.88 4.86
C SER A 122 9.34 -26.37 4.61
N LYS A 123 8.08 -26.78 4.52
CA LYS A 123 7.69 -28.20 4.37
C LYS A 123 7.07 -28.54 3.01
N GLY A 124 6.74 -27.56 2.17
CA GLY A 124 6.06 -27.77 0.89
C GLY A 124 6.89 -27.42 -0.34
N ALA A 125 6.21 -27.05 -1.43
CA ALA A 125 6.82 -26.71 -2.72
C ALA A 125 7.80 -25.51 -2.65
N GLY A 126 7.66 -24.65 -1.64
CA GLY A 126 8.55 -23.50 -1.43
C GLY A 126 9.97 -23.85 -0.94
N ARG A 127 10.25 -25.12 -0.60
CA ARG A 127 11.61 -25.56 -0.20
C ARG A 127 12.66 -25.30 -1.28
N SER A 128 12.22 -25.32 -2.54
CA SER A 128 13.01 -24.97 -3.72
C SER A 128 13.66 -23.58 -3.59
N LEU A 129 13.00 -22.60 -2.95
CA LEU A 129 13.52 -21.23 -2.75
C LEU A 129 14.64 -21.14 -1.68
N GLY A 130 14.81 -22.18 -0.86
CA GLY A 130 15.77 -22.23 0.24
C GLY A 130 17.17 -22.65 -0.22
N GLN A 131 17.76 -23.60 0.50
CA GLN A 131 19.07 -24.16 0.12
C GLN A 131 18.99 -25.07 -1.12
N ALA A 132 17.80 -25.60 -1.43
CA ALA A 132 17.59 -26.51 -2.56
C ALA A 132 17.90 -25.85 -3.91
N ARG A 133 17.74 -24.53 -4.06
CA ARG A 133 18.12 -23.80 -5.29
C ARG A 133 19.58 -23.95 -5.69
N PHE A 134 20.46 -24.26 -4.73
CA PHE A 134 21.89 -24.44 -4.98
C PHE A 134 22.25 -25.88 -5.35
N ARG A 135 21.30 -26.82 -5.28
CA ARG A 135 21.51 -28.18 -5.77
C ARG A 135 21.28 -28.20 -7.28
N ARG A 136 22.26 -28.69 -8.04
CA ARG A 136 22.22 -28.84 -9.51
C ARG A 136 21.01 -29.62 -10.04
N THR A 137 20.41 -30.46 -9.20
CA THR A 137 19.29 -31.36 -9.54
C THR A 137 18.06 -31.10 -8.68
N ALA A 138 17.77 -29.85 -8.34
CA ALA A 138 16.49 -29.55 -7.71
C ALA A 138 15.38 -29.75 -8.75
N GLU A 139 14.56 -30.80 -8.60
CA GLU A 139 13.27 -30.88 -9.27
C GLU A 139 12.42 -29.70 -8.78
N VAL A 140 12.36 -28.65 -9.58
CA VAL A 140 11.54 -27.48 -9.29
C VAL A 140 10.15 -27.77 -9.85
N ASP A 141 9.20 -28.05 -8.95
CA ASP A 141 7.78 -28.01 -9.29
C ASP A 141 7.35 -26.54 -9.47
N VAL A 142 7.53 -26.05 -10.69
CA VAL A 142 7.23 -24.67 -11.09
C VAL A 142 5.76 -24.34 -10.83
N GLN A 143 4.85 -25.26 -11.14
CA GLN A 143 3.42 -24.98 -11.09
C GLN A 143 2.93 -24.87 -9.63
N ALA A 144 3.35 -25.79 -8.76
CA ALA A 144 3.03 -25.71 -7.35
C ALA A 144 3.65 -24.46 -6.69
N LEU A 145 4.88 -24.11 -7.09
CA LEU A 145 5.58 -22.96 -6.56
C LEU A 145 4.97 -21.62 -7.02
N ASP A 146 4.65 -21.48 -8.31
CA ASP A 146 4.01 -20.28 -8.86
C ASP A 146 2.67 -20.01 -8.18
N GLY A 147 1.83 -21.04 -8.03
CA GLY A 147 0.56 -20.92 -7.32
C GLY A 147 0.72 -20.50 -5.86
N LEU A 148 1.74 -21.02 -5.18
CA LEU A 148 2.04 -20.71 -3.78
C LEU A 148 2.55 -19.27 -3.61
N ILE A 149 3.45 -18.81 -4.48
CA ILE A 149 3.96 -17.44 -4.48
C ILE A 149 2.87 -16.45 -4.87
N GLY A 150 2.04 -16.79 -5.87
CA GLY A 150 0.87 -16.02 -6.26
C GLY A 150 -0.07 -15.77 -5.08
N ARG A 151 -0.40 -16.83 -4.31
CA ARG A 151 -1.23 -16.72 -3.10
C ARG A 151 -0.58 -15.85 -2.02
N LEU A 152 0.72 -15.99 -1.78
CA LEU A 152 1.45 -15.17 -0.82
C LEU A 152 1.37 -13.68 -1.20
N LEU A 153 1.72 -13.34 -2.43
CA LEU A 153 1.72 -11.95 -2.93
C LEU A 153 0.31 -11.35 -2.93
N ASP A 154 -0.70 -12.16 -3.23
CA ASP A 154 -2.10 -11.75 -3.21
C ASP A 154 -2.61 -11.51 -1.77
N ARG A 155 -2.20 -12.36 -0.82
CA ARG A 155 -2.48 -12.16 0.62
C ARG A 155 -1.80 -10.91 1.16
N GLU A 156 -0.53 -10.69 0.82
CA GLU A 156 0.18 -9.46 1.20
C GLU A 156 -0.51 -8.24 0.58
N CYS A 157 -0.81 -8.24 -0.72
CA CYS A 157 -1.60 -7.19 -1.37
C CYS A 157 -2.93 -6.91 -0.63
N ARG A 158 -3.72 -7.95 -0.31
CA ARG A 158 -4.98 -7.81 0.44
C ARG A 158 -4.80 -7.25 1.85
N ARG A 159 -3.79 -7.73 2.59
CA ARG A 159 -3.51 -7.28 3.96
C ARG A 159 -3.15 -5.79 3.99
N PHE A 160 -2.53 -5.31 2.92
CA PHE A 160 -2.29 -3.88 2.70
C PHE A 160 -3.55 -3.11 2.28
N TRP A 161 -4.40 -3.66 1.41
CA TRP A 161 -5.66 -3.02 0.99
C TRP A 161 -6.72 -2.92 2.09
N ARG A 162 -6.79 -3.89 3.02
CA ARG A 162 -7.77 -3.91 4.12
C ARG A 162 -7.68 -2.70 5.06
N PHE A 163 -6.56 -1.97 5.04
CA PHE A 163 -6.34 -0.77 5.85
C PHE A 163 -6.59 0.55 5.09
N SER A 164 -6.83 0.50 3.78
CA SER A 164 -6.94 1.70 2.93
C SER A 164 -8.26 1.84 2.16
N LEU A 165 -9.16 0.86 2.25
CA LEU A 165 -10.51 1.03 1.74
C LEU A 165 -11.27 1.98 2.70
N PRO A 166 -11.71 3.18 2.28
CA PRO A 166 -12.89 3.77 2.92
C PRO A 166 -14.01 2.71 2.85
N PRO A 167 -14.94 2.65 3.82
CA PRO A 167 -16.04 1.70 3.76
C PRO A 167 -16.81 1.92 2.47
N THR A 168 -16.51 1.13 1.43
CA THR A 168 -17.21 1.19 0.18
C THR A 168 -18.59 0.66 0.50
N SER A 169 -19.56 1.56 0.46
CA SER A 169 -20.97 1.26 0.60
C SER A 169 -21.30 0.02 -0.21
N ARG A 170 -21.76 -0.99 0.50
CA ARG A 170 -22.53 -2.14 0.03
C ARG A 170 -23.67 -1.64 -0.87
N ARG A 171 -23.38 -1.47 -2.15
CA ARG A 171 -24.36 -1.23 -3.21
C ARG A 171 -23.91 -2.10 -4.39
N ASP A 172 -24.87 -2.87 -4.90
CA ASP A 172 -24.91 -3.44 -6.25
C ASP A 172 -24.73 -4.96 -6.44
N ASP A 173 -24.91 -5.79 -5.40
CA ASP A 173 -25.10 -7.25 -5.57
C ASP A 173 -26.58 -7.69 -5.65
N ALA A 174 -27.54 -6.75 -5.70
CA ALA A 174 -28.95 -7.07 -5.97
C ALA A 174 -29.27 -7.21 -7.48
N ALA A 175 -28.24 -7.32 -8.33
CA ALA A 175 -28.39 -7.54 -9.77
C ALA A 175 -27.86 -8.92 -10.18
N LYS A 176 -28.48 -9.99 -9.67
CA LYS A 176 -28.48 -11.29 -10.39
C LYS A 176 -29.64 -12.19 -9.98
N GLN A 177 -30.75 -12.03 -10.69
CA GLN A 177 -31.64 -13.16 -10.98
C GLN A 177 -32.12 -13.05 -12.43
N PRO A 178 -31.48 -13.76 -13.38
CA PRO A 178 -32.02 -14.00 -14.70
C PRO A 178 -32.61 -15.42 -14.78
N ALA A 179 -33.75 -15.57 -15.45
CA ALA A 179 -34.06 -16.61 -16.44
C ALA A 179 -35.56 -16.92 -16.46
N GLY A 180 -36.19 -16.74 -17.62
CA GLY A 180 -37.43 -17.43 -17.95
C GLY A 180 -37.17 -18.90 -18.30
N GLY A 181 -38.22 -19.72 -18.20
CA GLY A 181 -38.29 -21.08 -18.76
C GLY A 181 -39.51 -21.85 -18.23
N PRO A 182 -40.19 -22.68 -19.06
CA PRO A 182 -41.66 -22.85 -19.07
C PRO A 182 -42.15 -24.15 -18.41
N PRO A 183 -43.44 -24.47 -18.54
CA PRO A 183 -43.85 -25.83 -18.92
C PRO A 183 -44.47 -25.88 -20.33
#